data_AF-A0AAN8LMY1-F1
#
_entry.id   AF-A0AAN8LMY1-F1
#
_cell.length_a   1.000
_cell.length_b   1.000
_cell.length_c   1.000
_cell.angle_alpha   90.00
_cell.angle_beta   90.00
_cell.angle_gamma   90.00
#
_symmetry.space_group_name_H-M   'P 1'
#
loop_
_entity.id
_entity.type
_entity.pdbx_description
1 polymer ?
#
loop_
_entity_poly.entity_id
_entity_poly.type
_entity_poly.pdbx_seq_one_letter_code
_entity_poly.pdbx_strand_id
1 'polypeptide(L)'
;MDWKTFQALLSGVNKYSTAFGRIWLSVVFVFRVMVYVVAAERVWGDEQKDFDCNTKQPGCANVCYDHYFPISHIRLWALQLIFVTCPSFMVMMHVAYRNERERKYAKHGNKDKLYENTGKRLGGLWWTYMLSLFVKTGIEISFLYILHKIYDSFYLPRLVKCEVSPCPNQVDCYIGHPTEKKVFTYFMVGASALCIVLNICEIIYLVSKRVAHIAKNRKRKKRTMALHERYSKENSGSDCTLHFSQLEKQPLKSQFPGHLHAPLPAHMRASAPNLSSAA
;
A
#
# COMPACT_ATOMS: atom_id res chain seq x y z
N MET A 1 -15.83 18.32 -6.05
CA MET A 1 -14.53 17.68 -5.74
C MET A 1 -13.61 17.86 -6.95
N ASP A 2 -12.50 18.57 -6.79
CA ASP A 2 -11.58 18.85 -7.90
C ASP A 2 -10.86 17.59 -8.41
N TRP A 3 -11.01 17.31 -9.70
CA TRP A 3 -10.39 16.17 -10.39
C TRP A 3 -8.85 16.17 -10.26
N LYS A 4 -8.25 17.35 -10.23
CA LYS A 4 -6.79 17.52 -10.12
C LYS A 4 -6.25 17.01 -8.77
N THR A 5 -6.99 17.18 -7.69
CA THR A 5 -6.60 16.70 -6.35
C THR A 5 -6.70 15.19 -6.28
N PHE A 6 -7.75 14.59 -6.85
CA PHE A 6 -7.88 13.13 -6.95
C PHE A 6 -6.77 12.52 -7.82
N GLN A 7 -6.44 13.15 -8.95
CA GLN A 7 -5.36 12.73 -9.84
C GLN A 7 -3.97 12.88 -9.19
N ALA A 8 -3.75 13.92 -8.38
CA ALA A 8 -2.53 14.09 -7.60
C ALA A 8 -2.40 13.00 -6.50
N LEU A 9 -3.50 12.64 -5.85
CA LEU A 9 -3.54 11.57 -4.86
C LEU A 9 -3.28 10.20 -5.50
N LEU A 10 -3.90 9.91 -6.64
CA LEU A 10 -3.68 8.66 -7.38
C LEU A 10 -2.26 8.55 -7.95
N SER A 11 -1.70 9.65 -8.47
CA SER A 11 -0.35 9.64 -9.06
C SER A 11 0.76 9.50 -8.01
N GLY A 12 0.59 10.09 -6.83
CA GLY A 12 1.54 9.96 -5.73
C GLY A 12 1.64 8.52 -5.19
N VAL A 13 0.51 7.81 -5.10
CA VAL A 13 0.45 6.38 -4.68
C VAL A 13 1.18 5.49 -5.69
N ASN A 14 1.31 5.95 -6.94
CA ASN A 14 1.77 5.15 -8.05
C ASN A 14 3.29 4.98 -8.16
N LYS A 15 4.11 5.64 -7.31
CA LYS A 15 5.57 5.69 -7.54
C LYS A 15 6.40 4.58 -6.86
N TYR A 16 5.85 3.77 -5.93
CA TYR A 16 6.71 2.90 -5.06
C TYR A 16 6.36 1.39 -4.90
N SER A 17 5.21 0.90 -5.36
CA SER A 17 4.85 -0.54 -5.39
C SER A 17 4.96 -1.22 -6.78
N THR A 18 4.45 -2.45 -6.92
CA THR A 18 4.31 -3.18 -8.19
C THR A 18 3.28 -2.55 -9.11
N ALA A 19 3.58 -2.39 -10.40
CA ALA A 19 2.67 -1.75 -11.36
C ALA A 19 1.30 -2.43 -11.43
N PHE A 20 1.27 -3.76 -11.35
CA PHE A 20 0.04 -4.55 -11.42
C PHE A 20 -0.88 -4.32 -10.21
N GLY A 21 -0.38 -4.51 -8.98
CA GLY A 21 -1.19 -4.35 -7.75
C GLY A 21 -1.79 -2.95 -7.58
N ARG A 22 -1.04 -1.89 -7.90
CA ARG A 22 -1.52 -0.50 -7.73
C ARG A 22 -2.60 -0.09 -8.72
N ILE A 23 -2.46 -0.47 -10.00
CA ILE A 23 -3.45 -0.13 -11.02
C ILE A 23 -4.76 -0.82 -10.69
N TRP A 24 -4.71 -2.12 -10.40
CA TRP A 24 -5.91 -2.89 -10.06
C TRP A 24 -6.54 -2.46 -8.73
N LEU A 25 -5.75 -2.23 -7.68
CA LEU A 25 -6.29 -1.71 -6.41
C LEU A 25 -6.91 -0.31 -6.57
N SER A 26 -6.30 0.56 -7.37
CA SER A 26 -6.86 1.88 -7.67
C SER A 26 -8.15 1.79 -8.48
N VAL A 27 -8.18 0.93 -9.52
CA VAL A 27 -9.36 0.76 -10.37
C VAL A 27 -10.52 0.18 -9.56
N VAL A 28 -10.28 -0.86 -8.76
CA VAL A 28 -11.32 -1.47 -7.92
C VAL A 28 -11.79 -0.48 -6.86
N PHE A 29 -10.88 0.31 -6.27
CA PHE A 29 -11.27 1.36 -5.32
C PHE A 29 -12.14 2.46 -5.95
N VAL A 30 -11.75 2.96 -7.13
CA VAL A 30 -12.54 3.95 -7.88
C VAL A 30 -13.91 3.41 -8.24
N PHE A 31 -13.96 2.19 -8.79
CA PHE A 31 -15.21 1.51 -9.12
C PHE A 31 -16.11 1.40 -7.88
N ARG A 32 -15.53 1.05 -6.72
CA ARG A 32 -16.27 0.93 -5.48
C ARG A 32 -16.82 2.25 -4.96
N VAL A 33 -16.06 3.35 -5.05
CA VAL A 33 -16.56 4.69 -4.72
C VAL A 33 -17.69 5.08 -5.67
N MET A 34 -17.56 4.80 -6.97
CA MET A 34 -18.60 5.07 -7.96
C MET A 34 -19.90 4.30 -7.64
N VAL A 35 -19.81 3.00 -7.39
CA VAL A 35 -20.97 2.17 -7.01
C VAL A 35 -21.61 2.66 -5.71
N TYR A 36 -20.79 3.02 -4.72
CA TYR A 36 -21.27 3.58 -3.45
C TYR A 36 -22.08 4.87 -3.66
N VAL A 37 -21.58 5.82 -4.49
CA VAL A 37 -22.28 7.08 -4.76
C VAL A 37 -23.61 6.83 -5.45
N VAL A 38 -23.64 5.98 -6.48
CA VAL A 38 -24.88 5.63 -7.20
C VAL A 38 -25.89 4.96 -6.26
N ALA A 39 -25.43 4.02 -5.45
CA ALA A 39 -26.25 3.34 -4.46
C ALA A 39 -26.84 4.31 -3.42
N ALA A 40 -25.99 5.18 -2.85
CA ALA A 40 -26.38 6.14 -1.82
C ALA A 40 -27.53 7.05 -2.29
N GLU A 41 -27.40 7.59 -3.51
CA GLU A 41 -28.38 8.54 -4.04
C GLU A 41 -29.66 7.85 -4.53
N ARG A 42 -29.56 6.70 -5.19
CA ARG A 42 -30.70 6.11 -5.91
C ARG A 42 -31.47 5.07 -5.11
N VAL A 43 -30.80 4.32 -4.25
CA VAL A 43 -31.39 3.13 -3.62
C VAL A 43 -31.56 3.30 -2.11
N TRP A 44 -30.66 4.05 -1.47
CA TRP A 44 -30.69 4.30 -0.03
C TRP A 44 -31.17 5.71 0.36
N GLY A 45 -31.46 6.58 -0.62
CA GLY A 45 -31.87 7.97 -0.38
C GLY A 45 -33.19 8.10 0.38
N ASP A 46 -34.17 7.25 0.04
CA ASP A 46 -35.52 7.26 0.63
C ASP A 46 -35.82 5.98 1.45
N GLU A 47 -34.78 5.27 1.92
CA GLU A 47 -34.91 3.96 2.59
C GLU A 47 -35.91 3.94 3.77
N GLN A 48 -36.00 5.02 4.55
CA GLN A 48 -36.95 5.11 5.66
C GLN A 48 -38.38 5.42 5.19
N LYS A 49 -38.55 6.14 4.08
CA LYS A 49 -39.88 6.48 3.54
C LYS A 49 -40.53 5.27 2.86
N ASP A 50 -39.72 4.46 2.19
CA ASP A 50 -40.18 3.25 1.50
C ASP A 50 -40.32 2.03 2.42
N PHE A 51 -40.11 2.21 3.73
CA PHE A 51 -40.35 1.19 4.74
C PHE A 51 -41.79 1.33 5.26
N ASP A 52 -42.69 0.49 4.72
CA ASP A 52 -44.12 0.56 4.99
C ASP A 52 -44.58 -0.61 5.86
N CYS A 53 -45.33 -0.33 6.93
CA CYS A 53 -45.87 -1.34 7.83
C CYS A 53 -47.39 -1.38 7.74
N ASN A 54 -47.98 -2.57 7.71
CA ASN A 54 -49.42 -2.77 7.65
C ASN A 54 -50.10 -2.47 9.00
N THR A 55 -50.10 -1.20 9.39
CA THR A 55 -50.67 -0.68 10.63
C THR A 55 -50.95 0.81 10.52
N LYS A 56 -51.99 1.29 11.20
CA LYS A 56 -52.29 2.72 11.34
C LYS A 56 -51.73 3.33 12.63
N GLN A 57 -51.02 2.52 13.43
CA GLN A 57 -50.47 2.96 14.70
C GLN A 57 -49.30 3.94 14.47
N PRO A 58 -49.39 5.18 14.99
CA PRO A 58 -48.30 6.14 14.84
C PRO A 58 -47.04 5.65 15.55
N GLY A 59 -45.88 5.86 14.91
CA GLY A 59 -44.58 5.51 15.46
C GLY A 59 -44.16 4.05 15.29
N CYS A 60 -45.08 3.11 14.98
CA CYS A 60 -44.74 1.69 14.79
C CYS A 60 -43.73 1.49 13.64
N ALA A 61 -43.93 2.13 12.48
CA ALA A 61 -42.99 2.04 11.37
C ALA A 61 -41.58 2.54 11.74
N ASN A 62 -41.47 3.64 12.51
CA ASN A 62 -40.18 4.20 12.92
C ASN A 62 -39.40 3.27 13.85
N VAL A 63 -40.06 2.66 14.84
CA VAL A 63 -39.38 1.74 15.77
C VAL A 63 -39.01 0.42 15.11
N CYS A 64 -39.87 -0.08 14.20
CA CYS A 64 -39.59 -1.29 13.46
C CYS A 64 -38.42 -1.08 12.49
N TYR A 65 -38.36 0.08 11.84
CA TYR A 65 -37.23 0.45 11.00
C TYR A 65 -35.92 0.46 11.80
N ASP A 66 -35.90 1.14 12.96
CA ASP A 66 -34.70 1.21 13.82
C ASP A 66 -34.27 -0.16 14.35
N HIS A 67 -35.24 -1.03 14.67
CA HIS A 67 -34.97 -2.39 15.15
C HIS A 67 -34.32 -3.28 14.09
N TYR A 68 -34.79 -3.25 12.84
CA TYR A 68 -34.26 -4.06 11.75
C TYR A 68 -33.03 -3.44 11.06
N PHE A 69 -32.89 -2.12 11.11
CA PHE A 69 -31.80 -1.37 10.48
C PHE A 69 -31.09 -0.46 11.50
N PRO A 70 -30.48 -1.00 12.57
CA PRO A 70 -29.85 -0.20 13.61
C PRO A 70 -28.71 0.67 13.06
N ILE A 71 -28.01 0.16 12.05
CA ILE A 71 -27.13 0.92 11.18
C ILE A 71 -27.54 0.53 9.76
N SER A 72 -27.59 1.48 8.82
CA SER A 72 -27.88 1.18 7.41
C SER A 72 -26.63 0.73 6.66
N HIS A 73 -26.81 -0.09 5.62
CA HIS A 73 -25.73 -0.65 4.80
C HIS A 73 -24.83 0.44 4.25
N ILE A 74 -25.44 1.53 3.76
CA ILE A 74 -24.73 2.65 3.16
C ILE A 74 -23.79 3.34 4.17
N ARG A 75 -24.20 3.47 5.44
CA ARG A 75 -23.36 4.07 6.48
C ARG A 75 -22.16 3.17 6.80
N LEU A 76 -22.36 1.86 6.87
CA LEU A 76 -21.26 0.90 7.07
C LEU A 76 -20.28 0.94 5.90
N TRP A 77 -20.75 1.01 4.65
CA TRP A 77 -19.87 1.14 3.49
C TRP A 77 -19.13 2.47 3.45
N ALA A 78 -19.77 3.56 3.86
CA ALA A 78 -19.12 4.87 3.98
C ALA A 78 -17.95 4.80 4.97
N LEU A 79 -18.19 4.27 6.16
CA LEU A 79 -17.17 4.07 7.18
C LEU A 79 -16.06 3.15 6.65
N GLN A 80 -16.40 2.05 6.00
CA GLN A 80 -15.43 1.13 5.40
C GLN A 80 -14.53 1.84 4.38
N LEU A 81 -15.09 2.67 3.49
CA LEU A 81 -14.33 3.46 2.50
C LEU A 81 -13.41 4.50 3.16
N ILE A 82 -13.85 5.12 4.26
CA ILE A 82 -13.01 6.06 5.03
C ILE A 82 -11.86 5.30 5.69
N PHE A 83 -12.15 4.24 6.45
CA PHE A 83 -11.13 3.49 7.16
C PHE A 83 -10.12 2.81 6.22
N VAL A 84 -10.54 2.33 5.05
CA VAL A 84 -9.63 1.71 4.06
C VAL A 84 -8.73 2.75 3.37
N THR A 85 -9.17 4.01 3.25
CA THR A 85 -8.37 5.08 2.65
C THR A 85 -7.37 5.68 3.61
N CYS A 86 -7.67 5.76 4.90
CA CYS A 86 -6.79 6.33 5.93
C CYS A 86 -5.34 5.76 5.90
N PRO A 87 -5.09 4.44 5.88
CA PRO A 87 -3.75 3.88 5.77
C PRO A 87 -3.02 4.27 4.48
N SER A 88 -3.76 4.42 3.38
CA SER A 88 -3.21 4.81 2.08
C SER A 88 -2.75 6.27 2.12
N PHE A 89 -3.57 7.16 2.67
CA PHE A 89 -3.21 8.56 2.89
C PHE A 89 -2.04 8.71 3.86
N MET A 90 -1.99 7.93 4.93
CA MET A 90 -0.89 7.94 5.89
C MET A 90 0.45 7.59 5.22
N VAL A 91 0.49 6.53 4.40
CA VAL A 91 1.72 6.17 3.65
C VAL A 91 2.11 7.27 2.68
N MET A 92 1.14 7.85 1.98
CA MET A 92 1.36 8.96 1.07
C MET A 92 1.96 10.18 1.76
N MET A 93 1.39 10.57 2.90
CA MET A 93 1.89 11.66 3.71
C MET A 93 3.29 11.36 4.23
N HIS A 94 3.54 10.13 4.68
CA HIS A 94 4.87 9.70 5.14
C HIS A 94 5.93 9.79 4.02
N VAL A 95 5.60 9.38 2.79
CA VAL A 95 6.47 9.51 1.62
C VAL A 95 6.70 10.97 1.27
N ALA A 96 5.64 11.78 1.22
CA ALA A 96 5.71 13.21 0.89
C ALA A 96 6.58 13.97 1.90
N TYR A 97 6.34 13.76 3.20
CA TYR A 97 7.12 14.34 4.29
C TYR A 97 8.60 13.96 4.20
N ARG A 98 8.91 12.69 3.90
CA ARG A 98 10.28 12.22 3.77
C ARG A 98 10.99 12.84 2.58
N ASN A 99 10.30 12.95 1.44
CA ASN A 99 10.82 13.60 0.24
C ASN A 99 11.06 15.10 0.46
N GLU A 100 10.16 15.80 1.17
CA GLU A 100 10.33 17.21 1.48
C GLU A 100 11.53 17.45 2.39
N ARG A 101 11.71 16.60 3.41
CA ARG A 101 12.91 16.62 4.25
C ARG A 101 14.16 16.46 3.40
N GLU A 102 14.25 15.44 2.55
CA GLU A 102 15.41 15.25 1.66
C GLU A 102 15.72 16.49 0.82
N ARG A 103 14.70 17.17 0.28
CA ARG A 103 14.89 18.43 -0.47
C ARG A 103 15.47 19.54 0.40
N LYS A 104 15.05 19.68 1.66
CA LYS A 104 15.59 20.67 2.60
C LYS A 104 17.04 20.36 2.96
N TYR A 105 17.40 19.09 3.16
CA TYR A 105 18.79 18.70 3.44
C TYR A 105 19.73 18.93 2.25
N ALA A 106 19.30 18.62 1.03
CA ALA A 106 20.09 18.86 -0.17
C ALA A 106 20.37 20.34 -0.43
N LYS A 107 19.47 21.24 0.00
CA LYS A 107 19.67 22.70 -0.10
C LYS A 107 20.71 23.25 0.89
N HIS A 108 21.00 22.56 2.00
CA HIS A 108 21.98 22.99 3.00
C HIS A 108 23.44 22.57 2.66
N GLY A 109 23.73 22.27 1.38
CA GLY A 109 25.11 22.03 0.91
C GLY A 109 25.64 20.62 1.10
N ASN A 110 24.90 19.71 1.76
CA ASN A 110 25.28 18.30 1.84
C ASN A 110 24.87 17.55 0.57
N LYS A 111 25.85 16.99 -0.15
CA LYS A 111 25.64 16.14 -1.35
C LYS A 111 25.23 14.70 -1.00
N ASP A 112 25.35 14.31 0.27
CA ASP A 112 24.97 12.98 0.74
C ASP A 112 23.46 12.88 0.97
N LYS A 113 22.87 11.74 0.58
CA LYS A 113 21.45 11.48 0.82
C LYS A 113 21.24 11.22 2.31
N LEU A 114 20.40 12.05 2.96
CA LEU A 114 20.00 11.88 4.37
C LEU A 114 19.46 10.46 4.66
N TYR A 115 18.78 9.87 3.68
CA TYR A 115 18.37 8.48 3.74
C TYR A 115 19.18 7.67 2.74
N GLU A 116 20.15 6.93 3.26
CA GLU A 116 20.92 5.98 2.47
C GLU A 116 19.98 4.97 1.79
N ASN A 117 20.17 4.79 0.48
CA ASN A 117 19.47 3.83 -0.36
C ASN A 117 17.95 4.05 -0.53
N THR A 118 17.52 5.20 -1.04
CA THR A 118 16.14 5.43 -1.54
C THR A 118 15.65 4.36 -2.54
N GLY A 119 16.56 3.63 -3.20
CA GLY A 119 16.26 2.52 -4.12
C GLY A 119 16.20 1.12 -3.48
N LYS A 120 16.60 0.95 -2.22
CA LYS A 120 16.53 -0.35 -1.54
C LYS A 120 15.37 -0.31 -0.55
N ARG A 121 14.42 -1.23 -0.73
CA ARG A 121 13.30 -1.56 0.17
C ARG A 121 13.77 -2.08 1.55
N LEU A 122 14.74 -1.41 2.18
CA LEU A 122 15.48 -1.91 3.35
C LEU A 122 15.34 -1.02 4.61
N GLY A 123 14.56 0.05 4.57
CA GLY A 123 14.34 0.95 5.73
C GLY A 123 12.87 1.05 6.19
N GLY A 124 12.61 1.97 7.13
CA GLY A 124 11.29 2.19 7.75
C GLY A 124 10.13 2.42 6.78
N LEU A 125 10.39 2.88 5.55
CA LEU A 125 9.36 3.02 4.51
C LEU A 125 8.76 1.68 4.05
N TRP A 126 9.56 0.61 4.02
CA TRP A 126 9.02 -0.72 3.72
C TRP A 126 8.13 -1.23 4.85
N TRP A 127 8.50 -0.92 6.10
CA TRP A 127 7.72 -1.32 7.28
C TRP A 127 6.39 -0.58 7.35
N THR A 128 6.38 0.73 7.14
CA THR A 128 5.12 1.52 7.13
C THR A 128 4.19 1.07 6.00
N TYR A 129 4.75 0.73 4.83
CA TYR A 129 3.97 0.19 3.72
C TYR A 129 3.46 -1.24 4.00
N MET A 130 4.26 -2.10 4.60
CA MET A 130 3.81 -3.45 4.97
C MET A 130 2.71 -3.39 6.03
N LEU A 131 2.89 -2.58 7.06
CA LEU A 131 1.91 -2.36 8.11
C LEU A 131 0.61 -1.79 7.54
N SER A 132 0.68 -0.84 6.61
CA SER A 132 -0.53 -0.28 5.99
C SER A 132 -1.33 -1.32 5.20
N LEU A 133 -0.66 -2.24 4.49
CA LEU A 133 -1.33 -3.33 3.77
C LEU A 133 -2.01 -4.31 4.73
N PHE A 134 -1.36 -4.65 5.85
CA PHE A 134 -1.98 -5.49 6.88
C PHE A 134 -3.18 -4.81 7.54
N VAL A 135 -3.05 -3.53 7.93
CA VAL A 135 -4.15 -2.75 8.50
C VAL A 135 -5.31 -2.63 7.50
N LYS A 136 -5.03 -2.36 6.23
CA LYS A 136 -6.03 -2.28 5.17
C LYS A 136 -6.78 -3.61 5.00
N THR A 137 -6.04 -4.72 4.98
CA THR A 137 -6.63 -6.06 4.88
C THR A 137 -7.48 -6.40 6.11
N GLY A 138 -7.00 -6.08 7.31
CA GLY A 138 -7.73 -6.27 8.56
C GLY A 138 -9.03 -5.46 8.60
N ILE A 139 -8.98 -4.18 8.21
CA ILE A 139 -10.17 -3.32 8.14
C ILE A 139 -11.20 -3.91 7.17
N GLU A 140 -10.80 -4.30 5.96
CA GLU A 140 -11.71 -4.89 4.98
C GLU A 140 -12.37 -6.18 5.50
N ILE A 141 -11.60 -7.08 6.12
CA ILE A 141 -12.12 -8.32 6.71
C ILE A 141 -13.09 -8.02 7.86
N SER A 142 -12.73 -7.10 8.76
CA SER A 142 -13.56 -6.72 9.90
C SER A 142 -14.91 -6.15 9.46
N PHE A 143 -14.93 -5.23 8.48
CA PHE A 143 -16.19 -4.68 7.97
C PHE A 143 -17.05 -5.73 7.25
N LEU A 144 -16.45 -6.62 6.46
CA LEU A 144 -17.19 -7.73 5.85
C LEU A 144 -17.78 -8.67 6.92
N TYR A 145 -17.02 -8.96 7.98
CA TYR A 145 -17.50 -9.78 9.09
C TYR A 145 -18.65 -9.10 9.85
N ILE A 146 -18.52 -7.81 10.14
CA ILE A 146 -19.58 -7.01 10.79
C ILE A 146 -20.85 -7.01 9.92
N LEU A 147 -20.72 -6.74 8.61
CA LEU A 147 -21.86 -6.78 7.67
C LEU A 147 -22.52 -8.16 7.64
N HIS A 148 -21.73 -9.23 7.60
CA HIS A 148 -22.25 -10.60 7.61
C HIS A 148 -22.99 -10.93 8.90
N LYS A 149 -22.53 -10.41 10.05
CA LYS A 149 -23.13 -10.64 11.36
C LYS A 149 -24.41 -9.83 11.59
N ILE A 150 -24.47 -8.59 11.08
CA ILE A 150 -25.64 -7.73 11.26
C ILE A 150 -26.78 -8.13 10.32
N TYR A 151 -26.48 -8.52 9.07
CA TYR A 151 -27.50 -8.76 8.04
C TYR A 151 -27.60 -10.23 7.60
N ASP A 152 -27.45 -11.17 8.54
CA ASP A 152 -27.61 -12.63 8.35
C ASP A 152 -27.25 -13.13 6.93
N SER A 153 -25.95 -13.10 6.62
CA SER A 153 -25.40 -13.57 5.32
C SER A 153 -25.80 -12.72 4.11
N PHE A 154 -25.89 -11.40 4.26
CA PHE A 154 -26.21 -10.43 3.19
C PHE A 154 -27.62 -10.60 2.61
N TYR A 155 -28.51 -11.27 3.34
CA TYR A 155 -29.86 -11.55 2.88
C TYR A 155 -30.83 -10.48 3.38
N LEU A 156 -31.38 -9.69 2.45
CA LEU A 156 -32.45 -8.74 2.75
C LEU A 156 -33.80 -9.35 2.33
N PRO A 157 -34.68 -9.77 3.26
CA PRO A 157 -36.02 -10.22 2.91
C PRO A 157 -36.87 -9.06 2.38
N ARG A 158 -37.96 -9.38 1.67
CA ARG A 158 -38.93 -8.35 1.21
C ARG A 158 -39.87 -7.89 2.34
N LEU A 159 -40.09 -8.77 3.30
CA LEU A 159 -41.02 -8.58 4.41
C LEU A 159 -40.36 -9.03 5.71
N VAL A 160 -40.53 -8.22 6.75
CA VAL A 160 -40.10 -8.49 8.13
C VAL A 160 -41.30 -8.38 9.06
N LYS A 161 -41.30 -9.18 10.13
CA LYS A 161 -42.42 -9.26 11.07
C LYS A 161 -42.07 -8.64 12.41
N CYS A 162 -42.57 -7.44 12.66
CA CYS A 162 -42.18 -6.63 13.81
C CYS A 162 -43.17 -6.76 14.98
N GLU A 163 -42.67 -6.91 16.21
CA GLU A 163 -43.46 -6.99 17.46
C GLU A 163 -42.98 -5.98 18.51
N VAL A 164 -42.32 -4.90 18.08
CA VAL A 164 -41.72 -3.90 18.98
C VAL A 164 -42.75 -2.85 19.40
N SER A 165 -42.75 -2.44 20.68
CA SER A 165 -43.59 -1.32 21.17
C SER A 165 -43.27 -0.03 20.39
N PRO A 166 -44.27 0.76 19.91
CA PRO A 166 -45.69 0.76 20.28
C PRO A 166 -46.61 -0.03 19.32
N CYS A 167 -46.10 -1.02 18.60
CA CYS A 167 -46.94 -1.83 17.69
C CYS A 167 -47.93 -2.69 18.51
N PRO A 168 -49.22 -2.76 18.11
CA PRO A 168 -50.26 -3.39 18.92
C PRO A 168 -50.19 -4.93 18.92
N ASN A 169 -49.66 -5.52 17.85
CA ASN A 169 -49.45 -6.95 17.65
C ASN A 169 -48.26 -7.12 16.69
N GLN A 170 -47.99 -8.36 16.27
CA GLN A 170 -47.08 -8.62 15.16
C GLN A 170 -47.62 -7.97 13.87
N VAL A 171 -46.86 -7.02 13.31
CA VAL A 171 -47.19 -6.34 12.06
C VAL A 171 -46.23 -6.74 10.95
N ASP A 172 -46.76 -6.80 9.74
CA ASP A 172 -45.97 -7.03 8.54
C ASP A 172 -45.42 -5.70 8.02
N CYS A 173 -44.10 -5.60 7.91
CA CYS A 173 -43.41 -4.45 7.34
C CYS A 173 -42.67 -4.83 6.06
N TYR A 174 -42.84 -4.03 5.01
CA TYR A 174 -42.26 -4.20 3.70
C TYR A 174 -41.05 -3.30 3.53
N ILE A 175 -39.95 -3.88 3.04
CA ILE A 175 -38.72 -3.14 2.79
C ILE A 175 -38.72 -2.68 1.34
N GLY A 176 -38.54 -1.38 1.09
CA GLY A 176 -38.39 -0.81 -0.24
C GLY A 176 -37.16 -1.31 -1.01
N HIS A 177 -37.34 -1.57 -2.31
CA HIS A 177 -36.31 -1.98 -3.27
C HIS A 177 -35.34 -3.08 -2.79
N PRO A 178 -35.83 -4.20 -2.21
CA PRO A 178 -34.98 -5.17 -1.55
C PRO A 178 -34.08 -5.93 -2.53
N THR A 179 -34.55 -6.17 -3.76
CA THR A 179 -33.77 -6.81 -4.83
C THR A 179 -32.62 -5.92 -5.31
N GLU A 180 -32.88 -4.63 -5.51
CA GLU A 180 -31.85 -3.66 -5.92
C GLU A 180 -30.80 -3.51 -4.82
N LYS A 181 -31.23 -3.32 -3.56
CA LYS A 181 -30.34 -3.28 -2.39
C LYS A 181 -29.43 -4.50 -2.32
N LYS A 182 -29.97 -5.70 -2.52
CA LYS A 182 -29.17 -6.93 -2.54
C LYS A 182 -28.14 -6.97 -3.67
N VAL A 183 -28.53 -6.57 -4.88
CA VAL A 183 -27.61 -6.53 -6.03
C VAL A 183 -26.43 -5.59 -5.74
N PHE A 184 -26.71 -4.38 -5.26
CA PHE A 184 -25.65 -3.42 -4.87
C PHE A 184 -24.77 -3.96 -3.73
N THR A 185 -25.37 -4.61 -2.72
CA THR A 185 -24.61 -5.26 -1.64
C THR A 185 -23.66 -6.32 -2.19
N TYR A 186 -24.08 -7.18 -3.12
CA TYR A 186 -23.20 -8.19 -3.71
C TYR A 186 -22.07 -7.58 -4.53
N PHE A 187 -22.31 -6.51 -5.29
CA PHE A 187 -21.24 -5.80 -6.00
C PHE A 187 -20.21 -5.22 -5.03
N MET A 188 -20.66 -4.59 -3.93
CA MET A 188 -19.78 -4.01 -2.91
C MET A 188 -18.97 -5.08 -2.19
N VAL A 189 -19.61 -6.17 -1.76
CA VAL A 189 -18.95 -7.31 -1.09
C VAL A 189 -17.95 -7.99 -2.04
N GLY A 190 -18.32 -8.21 -3.31
CA GLY A 190 -17.44 -8.78 -4.32
C GLY A 190 -16.21 -7.92 -4.60
N ALA A 191 -16.39 -6.60 -4.70
CA ALA A 191 -15.28 -5.65 -4.85
C ALA A 191 -14.36 -5.65 -3.63
N SER A 192 -14.91 -5.74 -2.41
CA SER A 192 -14.15 -5.88 -1.17
C SER A 192 -13.37 -7.20 -1.10
N ALA A 193 -13.97 -8.33 -1.49
CA ALA A 193 -13.28 -9.61 -1.56
C ALA A 193 -12.12 -9.56 -2.57
N LEU A 194 -12.33 -8.97 -3.75
CA LEU A 194 -11.27 -8.76 -4.73
C LEU A 194 -10.15 -7.87 -4.17
N CYS A 195 -10.49 -6.80 -3.44
CA CYS A 195 -9.50 -5.96 -2.76
C CYS A 195 -8.65 -6.74 -1.75
N ILE A 196 -9.29 -7.61 -0.95
CA ILE A 196 -8.60 -8.47 0.02
C ILE A 196 -7.62 -9.39 -0.70
N VAL A 197 -8.06 -10.08 -1.76
CA VAL A 197 -7.19 -10.97 -2.54
C VAL A 197 -6.01 -10.20 -3.13
N LEU A 198 -6.24 -9.02 -3.74
CA LEU A 198 -5.18 -8.20 -4.32
C LEU A 198 -4.19 -7.70 -3.24
N ASN A 199 -4.67 -7.27 -2.08
CA ASN A 199 -3.81 -6.86 -0.96
C ASN A 199 -2.96 -8.05 -0.44
N ILE A 200 -3.54 -9.24 -0.30
CA ILE A 200 -2.83 -10.45 0.13
C ILE A 200 -1.76 -10.84 -0.90
N CYS A 201 -2.11 -10.86 -2.19
CA CYS A 201 -1.17 -11.12 -3.28
C CYS A 201 0.00 -10.12 -3.26
N GLU A 202 -0.27 -8.84 -2.99
CA GLU A 202 0.77 -7.82 -2.86
C GLU A 202 1.67 -8.09 -1.65
N ILE A 203 1.10 -8.41 -0.47
CA ILE A 203 1.88 -8.80 0.72
C ILE A 203 2.80 -9.98 0.40
N ILE A 204 2.28 -11.05 -0.20
CA ILE A 204 3.05 -12.25 -0.58
C ILE A 204 4.18 -11.90 -1.55
N TYR A 205 3.91 -11.08 -2.57
CA TYR A 205 4.92 -10.63 -3.53
C TYR A 205 6.05 -9.87 -2.84
N LEU A 206 5.71 -8.92 -1.96
CA LEU A 206 6.69 -8.10 -1.25
C LEU A 206 7.58 -8.93 -0.31
N VAL A 207 6.97 -9.86 0.42
CA VAL A 207 7.68 -10.79 1.31
C VAL A 207 8.59 -11.71 0.51
N SER A 208 8.08 -12.36 -0.55
CA SER A 208 8.85 -13.25 -1.42
C SER A 208 10.08 -12.56 -2.01
N LYS A 209 9.90 -11.34 -2.51
CA LYS A 209 11.00 -10.53 -3.05
C LYS A 209 12.04 -10.19 -1.98
N ARG A 210 11.61 -9.90 -0.74
CA ARG A 210 12.51 -9.61 0.37
C ARG A 210 13.31 -10.84 0.79
N VAL A 211 12.67 -12.00 0.92
CA VAL A 211 13.33 -13.27 1.24
C VAL A 211 14.37 -13.64 0.17
N ALA A 212 14.00 -13.53 -1.11
CA ALA A 212 14.93 -13.79 -2.22
C ALA A 212 16.16 -12.86 -2.20
N HIS A 213 15.97 -11.58 -1.88
CA HIS A 213 17.06 -10.61 -1.76
C HIS A 213 17.98 -10.94 -0.57
N ILE A 214 17.42 -11.26 0.60
CA ILE A 214 18.21 -11.66 1.79
C ILE A 214 19.02 -12.93 1.50
N ALA A 215 18.40 -13.92 0.84
CA ALA A 215 19.08 -15.15 0.46
C ALA A 215 20.26 -14.90 -0.51
N LYS A 216 20.06 -14.07 -1.54
CA LYS A 216 21.13 -13.66 -2.47
C LYS A 216 22.28 -12.94 -1.76
N ASN A 217 21.97 -12.01 -0.84
CA ASN A 217 23.00 -11.29 -0.08
C ASN A 217 23.76 -12.20 0.90
N ARG A 218 23.07 -13.13 1.57
CA ARG A 218 23.73 -14.14 2.42
C ARG A 218 24.67 -15.03 1.59
N LYS A 219 24.25 -15.49 0.40
CA LYS A 219 25.10 -16.25 -0.53
C LYS A 219 26.33 -15.46 -0.97
N ARG A 220 26.17 -14.16 -1.30
CA ARG A 220 27.30 -13.28 -1.66
C ARG A 220 28.28 -13.11 -0.50
N LYS A 221 27.80 -12.85 0.72
CA LYS A 221 28.64 -12.71 1.92
C LYS A 221 29.42 -13.99 2.21
N LYS A 222 28.77 -15.16 2.12
CA LYS A 222 29.45 -16.47 2.26
C LYS A 222 30.55 -16.67 1.22
N ARG A 223 30.30 -16.32 -0.05
CA ARG A 223 31.34 -16.39 -1.11
C ARG A 223 32.51 -15.45 -0.83
N THR A 224 32.26 -14.21 -0.44
CA THR A 224 33.32 -13.25 -0.11
C THR A 224 34.15 -13.69 1.10
N MET A 225 33.49 -14.21 2.15
CA MET A 225 34.19 -14.77 3.32
C MET A 225 35.05 -15.98 2.94
N ALA A 226 34.52 -16.93 2.16
CA ALA A 226 35.29 -18.09 1.69
C ALA A 226 36.47 -17.71 0.77
N LEU A 227 36.38 -16.61 0.04
CA LEU A 227 37.46 -16.11 -0.82
C LEU A 227 38.55 -15.42 0.00
N HIS A 228 38.16 -14.63 1.01
CA HIS A 228 39.09 -14.02 1.96
C HIS A 228 39.82 -15.08 2.83
N GLU A 229 39.10 -16.14 3.24
CA GLU A 229 39.71 -17.25 3.99
C GLU A 229 40.72 -18.02 3.13
N ARG A 230 40.46 -18.23 1.84
CA ARG A 230 41.45 -18.79 0.91
C ARG A 230 42.68 -17.91 0.77
N TYR A 231 42.49 -16.61 0.53
CA TYR A 231 43.60 -15.64 0.43
C TYR A 231 44.46 -15.60 1.70
N SER A 232 43.82 -15.63 2.88
CA SER A 232 44.53 -15.62 4.16
C SER A 232 45.33 -16.91 4.42
N LYS A 233 44.84 -18.07 3.99
CA LYS A 233 45.59 -19.35 4.10
C LYS A 233 46.80 -19.38 3.17
N GLU A 234 46.66 -18.84 1.96
CA GLU A 234 47.74 -18.76 0.98
C GLU A 234 48.88 -17.84 1.47
N ASN A 235 48.53 -16.73 2.12
CA ASN A 235 49.51 -15.79 2.67
C ASN A 235 50.11 -16.23 4.03
N SER A 236 49.41 -17.06 4.82
CA SER A 236 49.89 -17.56 6.11
C SER A 236 50.77 -18.82 5.99
N GLY A 237 50.75 -19.50 4.85
CA GLY A 237 51.68 -20.60 4.53
C GLY A 237 53.01 -20.14 3.90
N SER A 238 53.15 -18.84 3.64
CA SER A 238 54.41 -18.22 3.21
C SER A 238 55.16 -17.63 4.42
N ASP A 239 55.49 -18.48 5.40
CA ASP A 239 56.61 -18.21 6.29
C ASP A 239 57.89 -18.56 5.52
N CYS A 240 58.35 -17.64 4.68
CA CYS A 240 59.67 -17.75 4.06
C CYS A 240 60.71 -17.35 5.10
N THR A 241 61.07 -18.30 5.97
CA THR A 241 62.43 -18.36 6.52
C THR A 241 63.38 -18.70 5.37
N LEU A 242 63.76 -17.70 4.56
CA LEU A 242 64.82 -17.86 3.57
C LEU A 242 65.53 -16.53 3.29
N HIS A 243 66.64 -16.39 4.02
CA HIS A 243 67.85 -15.63 3.71
C HIS A 243 67.73 -14.11 3.44
N PHE A 244 68.00 -13.36 4.49
CA PHE A 244 68.46 -11.97 4.51
C PHE A 244 69.87 -11.79 3.87
N SER A 245 70.16 -12.39 2.70
CA SER A 245 71.54 -12.41 2.16
C SER A 245 71.65 -12.14 0.66
N GLN A 246 70.76 -11.35 0.06
CA GLN A 246 71.00 -10.80 -1.28
C GLN A 246 70.66 -9.31 -1.44
N LEU A 247 70.50 -8.57 -0.35
CA LEU A 247 70.35 -7.10 -0.37
C LEU A 247 71.69 -6.38 -0.56
N GLU A 248 72.52 -6.84 -1.49
CA GLU A 248 73.66 -6.04 -1.94
C GLU A 248 74.04 -6.43 -3.37
N LYS A 249 73.28 -5.92 -4.36
CA LYS A 249 73.78 -5.39 -5.64
C LYS A 249 72.63 -5.10 -6.60
N GLN A 250 72.65 -3.85 -7.09
CA GLN A 250 72.04 -3.29 -8.31
C GLN A 250 70.70 -2.52 -8.21
N PRO A 251 70.57 -1.45 -9.04
CA PRO A 251 69.74 -0.29 -8.74
C PRO A 251 68.32 -0.38 -9.30
N LEU A 252 67.45 0.43 -8.70
CA LEU A 252 66.03 0.59 -9.01
C LEU A 252 65.78 0.94 -10.50
N LYS A 253 65.05 0.07 -11.20
CA LYS A 253 64.48 0.36 -12.53
C LYS A 253 63.04 -0.16 -12.57
N SER A 254 62.06 0.75 -12.46
CA SER A 254 60.64 0.41 -12.60
C SER A 254 60.23 0.50 -14.08
N GLN A 255 59.93 -0.65 -14.68
CA GLN A 255 59.37 -0.75 -16.01
C GLN A 255 58.06 -1.53 -15.91
N PHE A 256 56.93 -0.81 -15.94
CA PHE A 256 55.59 -1.37 -16.11
C PHE A 256 55.09 -0.98 -17.51
N PRO A 257 54.84 -1.93 -18.43
CA PRO A 257 53.97 -1.71 -19.57
C PRO A 257 52.52 -2.08 -19.22
N GLY A 258 51.59 -1.25 -19.66
CA GLY A 258 50.15 -1.37 -19.41
C GLY A 258 49.31 -2.01 -20.53
N HIS A 259 48.00 -1.75 -20.43
CA HIS A 259 46.86 -2.06 -21.33
C HIS A 259 46.33 -3.51 -21.29
N LEU A 260 45.01 -3.80 -21.21
CA LEU A 260 43.91 -3.24 -22.03
C LEU A 260 42.48 -3.53 -21.46
N HIS A 261 41.64 -2.48 -21.34
CA HIS A 261 40.18 -2.24 -21.62
C HIS A 261 39.12 -3.39 -21.60
N ALA A 262 37.81 -3.23 -21.30
CA ALA A 262 36.80 -2.14 -21.44
C ALA A 262 35.46 -2.53 -20.70
N PRO A 263 34.32 -1.79 -20.78
CA PRO A 263 34.08 -0.33 -20.84
C PRO A 263 33.04 0.18 -19.79
N LEU A 264 33.09 1.49 -19.51
CA LEU A 264 32.09 2.28 -18.76
C LEU A 264 31.43 3.28 -19.74
N PRO A 265 30.09 3.50 -19.72
CA PRO A 265 29.45 4.46 -20.62
C PRO A 265 29.65 5.91 -20.15
N ALA A 266 30.02 6.79 -21.09
CA ALA A 266 30.17 8.22 -20.89
C ALA A 266 29.02 8.99 -21.57
N HIS A 267 28.27 9.79 -20.81
CA HIS A 267 27.70 11.04 -21.32
C HIS A 267 27.36 12.01 -20.17
N MET A 268 28.32 12.84 -19.76
CA MET A 268 28.04 14.20 -19.28
C MET A 268 29.34 15.03 -19.33
N ARG A 269 29.50 15.81 -20.40
CA ARG A 269 30.45 16.92 -20.47
C ARG A 269 29.71 18.16 -19.96
N ALA A 270 30.24 18.80 -18.93
CA ALA A 270 29.90 20.17 -18.57
C ALA A 270 31.06 21.06 -19.04
N SER A 271 30.77 22.01 -19.93
CA SER A 271 31.64 23.14 -20.23
C SER A 271 31.20 24.32 -19.38
N ALA A 272 32.14 24.92 -18.67
CA ALA A 272 32.02 26.29 -18.17
C ALA A 272 32.68 27.25 -19.17
N PRO A 273 32.21 28.50 -19.24
CA PRO A 273 33.13 29.62 -19.43
C PRO A 273 33.00 30.70 -18.34
N ASN A 274 34.06 31.50 -18.29
CA ASN A 274 34.49 32.41 -17.24
C ASN A 274 33.59 33.63 -16.95
N LEU A 275 33.81 34.15 -15.75
CA LEU A 275 33.30 35.38 -15.16
C LEU A 275 34.22 36.58 -15.52
N SER A 276 33.64 37.71 -15.96
CA SER A 276 34.26 39.07 -15.97
C SER A 276 33.11 40.08 -16.16
N SER A 277 32.64 40.71 -15.07
CA SER A 277 32.76 42.15 -14.73
C SER A 277 32.11 43.10 -15.76
N ALA A 278 30.95 43.68 -15.45
CA ALA A 278 30.78 44.97 -14.75
C ALA A 278 31.01 46.19 -15.67
N ALA A 279 29.89 46.74 -16.16
CA ALA A 279 29.53 48.17 -16.27
C ALA A 279 28.22 48.27 -17.06
#